data_AF-A0A960SRL7-F1
#
_entry.id   AF-A0A960SRL7-F1
#
_cell.length_a   1.000
_cell.length_b   1.000
_cell.length_c   1.000
_cell.angle_alpha   90.00
_cell.angle_beta   90.00
_cell.angle_gamma   90.00
#
_symmetry.space_group_name_H-M   'P 1'
#
loop_
_entity.id
_entity.type
_entity.pdbx_description
1 polymer ?
#
loop_
_entity_poly.entity_id
_entity_poly.type
_entity_poly.pdbx_seq_one_letter_code
_entity_poly.pdbx_strand_id
1 'polypeptide(L)' 'MAVADNRIYYRTEDGTMLLIEPSSKEYLERGRFEQPDRTRPPAWAHPVIANGKLYVRDQDTLFCYDVKRP' A
#
# COMPACT_ATOMS: atom_id res chain seq x y z
N MET A 1 2.73 6.97 2.18
CA MET A 1 1.52 7.01 1.33
C MET A 1 1.94 7.22 -0.10
N ALA A 2 1.28 6.57 -1.07
CA ALA A 2 1.49 6.78 -2.50
C ALA A 2 0.12 6.92 -3.22
N VAL A 3 0.10 7.56 -4.38
CA VAL A 3 -1.12 7.75 -5.18
C VAL A 3 -0.84 7.37 -6.63
N ALA A 4 -1.69 6.52 -7.21
CA ALA A 4 -1.67 6.16 -8.63
C ALA A 4 -3.07 5.70 -9.05
N ASP A 5 -3.44 5.87 -10.32
CA ASP A 5 -4.70 5.39 -10.91
C ASP A 5 -5.96 5.66 -10.06
N ASN A 6 -6.08 6.89 -9.56
CA ASN A 6 -7.17 7.33 -8.67
C ASN A 6 -7.33 6.46 -7.40
N ARG A 7 -6.21 5.95 -6.87
CA ARG A 7 -6.15 5.18 -5.64
C ARG A 7 -5.04 5.71 -4.73
N ILE A 8 -5.38 5.98 -3.48
CA ILE A 8 -4.43 6.20 -2.39
C ILE A 8 -4.04 4.82 -1.84
N TYR A 9 -2.74 4.54 -1.85
CA TYR A 9 -2.13 3.38 -1.23
C TYR A 9 -1.54 3.83 0.11
N TYR A 10 -2.26 3.51 1.17
CA TYR A 10 -1.90 3.89 2.53
C TYR A 10 -1.36 2.69 3.28
N ARG A 11 -0.23 2.88 3.99
CA ARG A 11 0.35 1.88 4.88
C ARG A 11 0.17 2.38 6.30
N THR A 12 -0.48 1.59 7.14
CA THR A 12 -0.65 1.86 8.57
C THR A 12 0.61 1.50 9.34
N GLU A 13 0.71 1.90 10.61
CA GLU A 13 1.90 1.64 11.45
C GLU A 13 2.08 0.16 11.83
N ASP A 14 0.98 -0.59 11.89
CA ASP A 14 0.97 -2.05 12.05
C ASP A 14 1.26 -2.78 10.74
N GLY A 15 1.21 -2.10 9.60
CA GLY A 15 1.69 -2.56 8.30
C GLY A 15 0.62 -2.93 7.28
N THR A 16 -0.66 -2.92 7.66
CA THR A 16 -1.78 -3.14 6.75
C THR A 16 -1.73 -2.14 5.59
N MET A 17 -1.97 -2.64 4.37
CA MET A 17 -2.12 -1.80 3.18
C MET A 17 -3.60 -1.55 2.92
N LEU A 18 -3.97 -0.29 2.77
CA LEU A 18 -5.31 0.15 2.40
C LEU A 18 -5.29 0.76 1.01
N LEU A 19 -6.29 0.42 0.20
CA LEU A 19 -6.56 0.98 -1.11
C LEU A 19 -7.78 1.88 -0.98
N ILE A 20 -7.58 3.19 -0.99
CA ILE A 20 -8.63 4.18 -0.71
C ILE A 20 -8.90 4.99 -1.98
N GLU A 21 -10.16 5.15 -2.34
CA GLU A 21 -10.57 6.11 -3.38
C GLU A 21 -10.49 7.55 -2.83
N PRO A 22 -9.80 8.48 -3.51
CA PRO A 22 -9.82 9.88 -3.13
C PRO A 22 -11.26 10.44 -3.18
N SER A 23 -11.74 10.95 -2.05
CA SER A 23 -13.02 11.66 -1.94
C SER A 23 -12.90 12.80 -0.94
N SER A 24 -13.47 13.95 -1.28
CA SER A 24 -13.55 15.10 -0.37
C SER A 24 -14.71 15.02 0.61
N LYS A 25 -15.59 14.03 0.47
CA LYS A 25 -16.85 13.92 1.22
C LYS A 25 -16.84 12.80 2.25
N GLU A 26 -16.19 11.69 1.94
CA GLU A 26 -16.29 10.46 2.73
C GLU A 26 -15.07 9.56 2.54
N TYR A 27 -14.91 8.58 3.44
CA TYR A 27 -13.89 7.55 3.35
C TYR A 27 -14.39 6.37 2.51
N LEU A 28 -13.69 6.08 1.40
CA LEU A 28 -14.06 5.03 0.45
C LEU A 28 -12.95 3.97 0.35
N GLU A 29 -12.96 2.96 1.23
CA GLU A 29 -12.06 1.82 1.12
C GLU A 29 -12.50 0.88 -0.01
N ARG A 30 -11.59 0.58 -0.94
CA ARG A 30 -11.83 -0.38 -2.03
C ARG A 30 -11.08 -1.69 -1.87
N GLY A 31 -10.15 -1.76 -0.92
CA GLY A 31 -9.43 -2.98 -0.63
C GLY A 31 -8.48 -2.83 0.54
N ARG A 32 -8.14 -3.98 1.12
CA ARG A 32 -7.14 -4.11 2.17
C ARG A 32 -6.37 -5.41 2.01
N PHE A 33 -5.10 -5.40 2.38
CA PHE A 33 -4.30 -6.61 2.42
C PHE A 33 -3.16 -6.51 3.44
N GLU A 34 -2.74 -7.68 3.90
CA GLU A 34 -1.53 -7.88 4.70
C GLU A 34 -0.40 -8.40 3.81
N GLN A 35 0.85 -8.04 4.12
CA GLN A 35 1.98 -8.69 3.46
C GLN A 35 2.12 -10.12 4.05
N PRO A 36 2.23 -11.16 3.21
CA PRO A 36 2.18 -12.56 3.67
C PRO A 36 3.34 -12.92 4.63
N ASP A 37 4.53 -12.38 4.39
CA ASP A 37 5.74 -12.62 5.18
C ASP A 37 6.19 -11.36 5.92
N ARG A 38 5.23 -10.56 6.41
CA ARG A 38 5.55 -9.36 7.18
C ARG A 38 6.38 -9.74 8.41
N THR A 39 7.39 -8.92 8.68
CA THR A 39 8.31 -9.06 9.80
C THR A 39 7.70 -8.49 11.08
N ARG A 40 8.23 -7.36 11.59
CA ARG A 40 7.84 -6.77 12.87
C ARG A 40 7.53 -5.28 12.72
N PRO A 41 6.68 -4.72 13.60
CA PRO A 41 6.51 -3.28 13.71
C PRO A 41 7.82 -2.60 14.14
N PRO A 42 8.00 -1.31 13.83
CA PRO A 42 7.05 -0.47 13.09
C PRO A 42 7.18 -0.56 11.57
N ALA A 43 6.05 -0.39 10.88
CA ALA A 43 5.91 -0.50 9.43
C ALA A 43 6.07 0.86 8.69
N TRP A 44 7.11 1.62 9.01
CA TRP A 44 7.20 3.04 8.61
C TRP A 44 7.65 3.33 7.18
N ALA A 45 8.29 2.37 6.51
CA ALA A 45 8.76 2.61 5.16
C ALA A 45 7.58 2.95 4.23
N HIS A 46 7.66 4.10 3.57
CA HIS A 46 6.61 4.56 2.67
C HIS A 46 6.52 3.64 1.44
N PRO A 47 5.30 3.30 0.99
CA PRO A 47 5.12 2.59 -0.27
C PRO A 47 5.55 3.48 -1.44
N VAL A 48 6.05 2.85 -2.50
CA VAL A 48 6.44 3.51 -3.76
C VAL A 48 5.73 2.82 -4.92
N ILE A 49 5.26 3.60 -5.89
CA ILE A 49 4.67 3.06 -7.12
C ILE A 49 5.54 3.48 -8.30
N ALA A 50 5.98 2.50 -9.08
CA ALA A 50 6.74 2.73 -10.30
C ALA A 50 6.46 1.60 -11.30
N ASN A 51 6.35 1.94 -12.59
CA ASN A 51 6.18 0.97 -13.68
C ASN A 51 5.01 0.00 -13.49
N GLY A 52 3.90 0.48 -12.91
CA GLY A 52 2.72 -0.36 -12.64
C GLY A 52 2.88 -1.34 -11.48
N LYS A 53 3.91 -1.14 -10.64
CA LYS A 53 4.19 -1.99 -9.48
C LYS A 53 4.20 -1.16 -8.21
N LEU A 54 3.60 -1.71 -7.15
CA LEU A 54 3.66 -1.19 -5.79
C LEU A 54 4.78 -1.91 -5.03
N TYR A 55 5.73 -1.15 -4.52
CA TYR A 55 6.84 -1.61 -3.71
C TYR A 55 6.60 -1.25 -2.25
N VAL A 56 6.67 -2.25 -1.37
CA VAL A 56 6.52 -2.08 0.08
C VAL A 56 7.73 -2.71 0.75
N ARG A 57 8.61 -1.87 1.31
CA ARG A 57 9.73 -2.36 2.12
C ARG A 57 9.25 -2.68 3.52
N ASP A 58 9.62 -3.84 4.00
CA ASP A 58 9.41 -4.26 5.37
C ASP A 58 10.70 -4.80 5.96
N GLN A 59 11.39 -3.95 6.74
CA GLN A 59 12.73 -4.21 7.25
C GLN A 59 13.67 -4.70 6.12
N ASP A 60 14.03 -5.98 6.13
CA ASP A 60 14.98 -6.60 5.21
C ASP A 60 14.31 -7.23 3.97
N THR A 61 12.97 -7.19 3.90
CA THR A 61 12.18 -7.74 2.80
C THR A 61 11.59 -6.62 1.94
N LEU A 62 11.53 -6.84 0.63
CA LEU A 62 10.84 -5.96 -0.31
C LEU A 62 9.71 -6.73 -1.01
N PHE A 63 8.47 -6.35 -0.73
CA PHE A 63 7.31 -6.87 -1.44
C PHE A 63 7.06 -6.05 -2.70
N CYS A 64 6.64 -6.73 -3.77
CA CYS A 64 6.31 -6.11 -5.04
C CYS A 64 4.98 -6.66 -5.55
N TYR A 65 3.99 -5.78 -5.71
CA TYR A 65 2.67 -6.12 -6.20
C TYR A 65 2.47 -5.52 -7.60
N ASP A 66 1.91 -6.29 -8.52
CA ASP A 66 1.41 -5.72 -9.78
C ASP A 66 0.10 -4.98 -9.47
N VAL A 67 0.05 -3.69 -9.81
CA VAL A 67 -1.13 -2.84 -9.59
C VAL A 67 -1.68 -2.27 -10.89
N LYS A 68 -1.07 -2.62 -12.03
CA LYS A 68 -1.50 -2.16 -13.36
C LYS A 68 -2.61 -3.04 -13.95
N ARG A 69 -2.79 -4.26 -13.43
CA ARG A 69 -3.77 -5.22 -13.94
C ARG A 69 -4.81 -5.55 -12.86
N PRO A 70 -6.12 -5.44 -13.14
CA PRO A 70 -7.14 -6.15 -12.39
C PRO A 70 -7.11 -7.65 -12.71
#